data_AF-A0A1G0KAH7-F1
#
_entry.id   AF-A0A1G0KAH7-F1
#
_cell.length_a   1.000
_cell.length_b   1.000
_cell.length_c   1.000
_cell.angle_alpha   90.00
_cell.angle_beta   90.00
_cell.angle_gamma   90.00
#
_symmetry.space_group_name_H-M   'P 1'
#
loop_
_entity.id
_entity.type
_entity.pdbx_description
1 polymer ?
#
loop_
_entity_poly.entity_id
_entity_poly.type
_entity_poly.pdbx_seq_one_letter_code
_entity_poly.pdbx_strand_id
1 'polypeptide(L)'
;MPRAASPHSIETQIARRVQRSARGTVFTPATFTTLGSRAAIDKALQRLVAQNALRRLSRGLYDKPRHDELLGTLWPSVDAVVQAVVGKHKLRVQPTGVYAANLLGLSEQVPAKVVLLTDGTSRSVRAGPMQIALKRTSPRNMAAANRMSGLVIQALKSLGPKHITPQRLAHLRKSLPAAERARLATDLNLAPGWMRPMLRALARDGLTRQENPTRKAKR
;
A
#
# COMPACT_ATOMS: atom_id res chain seq x y z
N MET A 1 -39.38 25.41 -2.01
CA MET A 1 -39.09 24.26 -2.88
C MET A 1 -37.57 24.13 -3.04
N PRO A 2 -36.92 23.00 -2.68
CA PRO A 2 -35.51 22.81 -2.99
C PRO A 2 -35.35 22.70 -4.52
N ARG A 3 -34.48 23.53 -5.10
CA ARG A 3 -34.17 23.53 -6.54
C ARG A 3 -33.56 22.18 -6.91
N ALA A 4 -34.14 21.48 -7.89
CA ALA A 4 -33.58 20.24 -8.40
C ALA A 4 -32.12 20.46 -8.82
N ALA A 5 -31.21 19.60 -8.35
CA ALA A 5 -29.78 19.76 -8.59
C ALA A 5 -29.49 19.59 -10.09
N SER A 6 -28.87 20.60 -10.72
CA SER A 6 -28.49 20.52 -12.13
C SER A 6 -27.57 19.31 -12.36
N PRO A 7 -27.78 18.50 -13.41
CA PRO A 7 -27.01 17.27 -13.65
C PRO A 7 -25.50 17.53 -13.87
N HIS A 8 -25.15 18.76 -14.25
CA HIS A 8 -23.77 19.22 -14.48
C HIS A 8 -23.16 19.90 -13.25
N SER A 9 -23.86 20.00 -12.13
CA SER A 9 -23.30 20.62 -10.92
C SER A 9 -22.09 19.84 -10.41
N ILE A 10 -21.12 20.55 -9.82
CA ILE A 10 -19.92 19.96 -9.21
C ILE A 10 -20.32 18.90 -8.18
N GLU A 11 -21.35 19.18 -7.38
CA GLU A 11 -21.88 18.28 -6.38
C GLU A 11 -22.40 16.98 -7.01
N THR A 12 -23.22 17.07 -8.06
CA THR A 12 -23.75 15.89 -8.77
C THR A 12 -22.63 15.06 -9.40
N GLN A 13 -21.58 15.71 -9.91
CA GLN A 13 -20.42 15.01 -10.48
C GLN A 13 -19.59 14.28 -9.41
N ILE A 14 -19.33 14.92 -8.27
CA ILE A 14 -18.63 14.30 -7.13
C ILE A 14 -19.46 13.14 -6.58
N ALA A 15 -20.76 13.34 -6.35
CA ALA A 15 -21.68 12.32 -5.85
C ALA A 15 -21.69 11.09 -6.76
N ARG A 16 -21.82 11.27 -8.08
CA ARG A 16 -21.76 10.16 -9.06
C ARG A 16 -20.44 9.39 -8.99
N ARG A 17 -19.31 10.10 -8.85
CA ARG A 17 -17.99 9.47 -8.75
C ARG A 17 -17.83 8.67 -7.46
N VAL A 18 -18.31 9.19 -6.34
CA VAL A 18 -18.35 8.47 -5.05
C VAL A 18 -19.26 7.24 -5.14
N GLN A 19 -20.45 7.38 -5.72
CA GLN A 19 -21.39 6.27 -5.89
C GLN A 19 -20.81 5.12 -6.72
N ARG A 20 -20.11 5.43 -7.81
CA ARG A 20 -19.45 4.42 -8.68
C ARG A 20 -18.19 3.79 -8.07
N SER A 21 -17.61 4.39 -7.04
CA SER A 21 -16.42 3.85 -6.38
C SER A 21 -16.79 2.71 -5.43
N ALA A 22 -15.89 1.74 -5.24
CA ALA A 22 -16.08 0.68 -4.27
C ALA A 22 -16.24 1.22 -2.84
N ARG A 23 -17.00 0.53 -1.98
CA ARG A 23 -17.01 0.82 -0.53
C ARG A 23 -15.60 0.61 0.04
N GLY A 24 -15.21 1.42 1.01
CA GLY A 24 -13.85 1.49 1.54
C GLY A 24 -12.89 2.38 0.75
N THR A 25 -13.31 2.93 -0.41
CA THR A 25 -12.49 3.90 -1.16
C THR A 25 -12.29 5.17 -0.33
N VAL A 26 -11.05 5.67 -0.31
CA VAL A 26 -10.67 6.90 0.37
C VAL A 26 -10.42 8.01 -0.66
N PHE A 27 -10.94 9.20 -0.37
CA PHE A 27 -10.90 10.38 -1.22
C PHE A 27 -10.20 11.53 -0.52
N THR A 28 -9.55 12.37 -1.32
CA THR A 28 -9.07 13.69 -0.92
C THR A 28 -9.72 14.75 -1.81
N PRO A 29 -9.76 16.04 -1.42
CA PRO A 29 -10.18 17.11 -2.32
C PRO A 29 -9.38 17.13 -3.63
N ALA A 30 -8.10 16.72 -3.58
CA ALA A 30 -7.23 16.61 -4.75
C ALA A 30 -7.75 15.61 -5.80
N THR A 31 -8.55 14.61 -5.40
CA THR A 31 -9.19 13.66 -6.33
C THR A 31 -10.18 14.33 -7.28
N PHE A 32 -10.70 15.50 -6.92
CA PHE A 32 -11.79 16.18 -7.63
C PHE A 32 -11.38 17.54 -8.22
N THR A 33 -10.09 17.89 -8.21
CA THR A 33 -9.60 19.22 -8.66
C THR A 33 -9.99 19.58 -10.08
N THR A 34 -10.18 18.58 -10.96
CA THR A 34 -10.61 18.80 -12.35
C THR A 34 -12.08 19.21 -12.47
N LEU A 35 -12.87 19.11 -11.39
CA LEU A 35 -14.31 19.38 -11.41
C LEU A 35 -14.64 20.83 -11.05
N GLY A 36 -13.74 21.57 -10.41
CA GLY A 36 -13.95 22.98 -10.10
C GLY A 36 -13.11 23.52 -8.94
N SER A 37 -13.53 24.65 -8.38
CA SER A 37 -12.77 25.34 -7.33
C SER A 37 -12.72 24.54 -6.03
N ARG A 38 -11.64 24.75 -5.27
CA ARG A 38 -11.44 24.10 -3.97
C ARG A 38 -12.63 24.33 -3.00
N ALA A 39 -13.16 25.55 -2.96
CA ALA A 39 -14.28 25.88 -2.10
C ALA A 39 -15.57 25.12 -2.49
N ALA A 40 -15.83 24.97 -3.80
CA ALA A 40 -16.99 24.22 -4.28
C ALA A 40 -16.86 22.71 -3.98
N ILE A 41 -15.67 22.14 -4.18
CA ILE A 41 -15.36 20.75 -3.84
C ILE A 41 -15.54 20.51 -2.34
N ASP A 42 -14.98 21.37 -1.49
CA ASP A 42 -15.08 21.22 -0.04
C ASP A 42 -16.55 21.31 0.43
N LYS A 43 -17.36 22.23 -0.12
CA LYS A 43 -18.81 22.31 0.16
C LYS A 43 -19.55 21.05 -0.27
N ALA A 44 -19.26 20.52 -1.46
CA ALA A 44 -19.90 19.29 -1.94
C ALA A 44 -19.53 18.07 -1.05
N LEU A 45 -18.27 17.95 -0.65
CA LEU A 45 -17.83 16.88 0.25
C LEU A 45 -18.49 17.01 1.64
N GLN A 46 -18.62 18.22 2.17
CA GLN A 46 -19.34 18.46 3.43
C GLN A 46 -20.81 18.01 3.34
N ARG A 47 -21.50 18.30 2.23
CA ARG A 47 -22.88 17.85 2.01
C ARG A 47 -22.99 16.34 1.93
N LEU A 48 -22.09 15.67 1.21
CA LEU A 48 -22.05 14.22 1.14
C LEU A 48 -21.79 13.56 2.50
N VAL A 49 -21.02 14.22 3.37
CA VAL A 49 -20.84 13.78 4.76
C VAL A 49 -22.13 13.97 5.57
N ALA A 50 -22.79 15.13 5.45
CA ALA A 50 -24.06 15.38 6.13
C ALA A 50 -25.19 14.42 5.70
N GLN A 51 -25.12 13.91 4.47
CA GLN A 51 -26.03 12.90 3.91
C GLN A 51 -25.60 11.45 4.23
N ASN A 52 -24.56 11.24 5.04
CA ASN A 52 -23.97 9.93 5.35
C ASN A 52 -23.46 9.12 4.13
N ALA A 53 -23.30 9.76 2.96
CA ALA A 53 -22.74 9.12 1.77
C ALA A 53 -21.21 8.96 1.86
N LEU A 54 -20.56 9.82 2.64
CA LEU A 54 -19.15 9.75 3.01
C LEU A 54 -19.00 9.87 4.52
N ARG A 55 -17.94 9.28 5.07
CA ARG A 55 -17.47 9.57 6.43
C ARG A 55 -16.18 10.37 6.34
N ARG A 56 -16.04 11.36 7.23
CA ARG A 56 -14.81 12.15 7.35
C ARG A 56 -13.82 11.43 8.28
N LEU A 57 -12.68 11.03 7.75
CA LEU A 57 -11.60 10.39 8.52
C LEU A 57 -10.74 11.41 9.26
N SER A 58 -10.48 12.55 8.61
CA SER A 58 -9.79 13.72 9.15
C SER A 58 -9.97 14.92 8.21
N ARG A 59 -9.32 16.05 8.50
CA ARG A 59 -9.39 17.22 7.61
C ARG A 59 -8.79 16.89 6.23
N GLY A 60 -9.64 16.90 5.20
CA GLY A 60 -9.21 16.65 3.82
C GLY A 60 -9.12 15.17 3.43
N LEU A 61 -9.62 14.27 4.28
CA LEU A 61 -9.65 12.83 4.01
C LEU A 61 -11.02 12.26 4.35
N TYR A 62 -11.61 11.54 3.38
CA TYR A 62 -12.97 11.03 3.45
C TYR A 62 -12.99 9.59 2.94
N ASP A 63 -13.81 8.72 3.51
CA ASP A 63 -14.06 7.40 2.95
C ASP A 63 -15.52 7.23 2.55
N LYS A 64 -15.76 6.37 1.56
CA LYS A 64 -17.08 5.77 1.34
C LYS A 64 -17.20 4.60 2.31
N PRO A 65 -18.01 4.68 3.37
CA PRO A 65 -18.02 3.66 4.41
C PRO A 65 -18.37 2.28 3.87
N ARG A 66 -17.74 1.26 4.45
CA ARG A 66 -18.14 -0.14 4.25
C ARG A 66 -18.91 -0.57 5.49
N HIS A 67 -20.06 -1.19 5.26
CA HIS A 67 -20.88 -1.76 6.32
C HIS A 67 -20.77 -3.27 6.28
N ASP A 68 -20.71 -3.84 7.48
CA ASP A 68 -20.76 -5.26 7.77
C ASP A 68 -21.91 -5.49 8.75
N GLU A 69 -22.63 -6.59 8.60
CA GLU A 69 -23.85 -6.87 9.38
C GLU A 69 -23.54 -7.09 10.88
N LEU A 70 -22.37 -7.66 11.19
CA LEU A 70 -21.96 -8.00 12.56
C LEU A 70 -21.09 -6.89 13.17
N LEU A 71 -20.14 -6.36 12.39
CA LEU A 71 -19.13 -5.43 12.88
C LEU A 71 -19.52 -3.96 12.71
N GLY A 72 -20.67 -3.70 12.07
CA GLY A 72 -21.15 -2.36 11.80
C GLY A 72 -20.30 -1.63 10.75
N THR A 73 -19.98 -0.35 11.00
CA THR A 73 -19.26 0.47 10.02
C THR A 73 -17.76 0.27 10.13
N LEU A 74 -17.19 -0.39 9.13
CA LEU A 74 -15.77 -0.71 9.07
C LEU A 74 -14.91 0.50 8.70
N TRP A 75 -13.70 0.57 9.26
CA TRP A 75 -12.66 1.51 8.84
C TRP A 75 -12.09 1.11 7.47
N PRO A 76 -11.60 2.07 6.66
CA PRO A 76 -10.93 1.76 5.40
C PRO A 76 -9.63 1.00 5.67
N SER A 77 -9.17 0.22 4.68
CA SER A 77 -7.91 -0.49 4.79
C SER A 77 -6.72 0.47 4.83
N VAL A 78 -5.60 0.01 5.39
CA VAL A 78 -4.34 0.76 5.38
C VAL A 78 -3.96 1.14 3.96
N ASP A 79 -4.04 0.21 3.02
CA ASP A 79 -3.70 0.47 1.62
C ASP A 79 -4.56 1.57 1.01
N ALA A 80 -5.88 1.57 1.25
CA ALA A 80 -6.76 2.62 0.73
C ALA A 80 -6.38 4.01 1.26
N VAL A 81 -6.04 4.11 2.55
CA VAL A 81 -5.57 5.36 3.17
C VAL A 81 -4.20 5.76 2.62
N VAL A 82 -3.26 4.83 2.50
CA VAL A 82 -1.92 5.09 1.95
C VAL A 82 -2.02 5.60 0.52
N GLN A 83 -2.82 4.95 -0.34
CA GLN A 83 -3.04 5.39 -1.72
C GLN A 83 -3.62 6.80 -1.79
N ALA A 84 -4.59 7.13 -0.93
CA ALA A 84 -5.16 8.48 -0.88
C ALA A 84 -4.15 9.54 -0.38
N VAL A 85 -3.28 9.20 0.58
CA VAL A 85 -2.28 10.12 1.16
C VAL A 85 -1.10 10.37 0.22
N VAL A 86 -0.64 9.33 -0.49
CA VAL A 86 0.43 9.41 -1.49
C VAL A 86 -0.06 10.18 -2.72
N GLY A 87 -1.33 10.00 -3.07
CA GLY A 87 -1.98 10.67 -4.18
C GLY A 87 -1.40 10.28 -5.55
N LYS A 88 -1.89 10.94 -6.61
CA LYS A 88 -1.52 10.64 -8.00
C LYS A 88 -0.15 11.22 -8.40
N HIS A 89 0.38 12.18 -7.65
CA HIS A 89 1.53 13.02 -8.04
C HIS A 89 2.92 12.41 -7.71
N LYS A 90 3.08 11.10 -7.89
CA LYS A 90 4.39 10.41 -7.88
C LYS A 90 5.22 10.56 -6.59
N LEU A 91 4.63 10.85 -5.44
CA LEU A 91 5.38 10.79 -4.18
C LEU A 91 5.89 9.35 -4.00
N ARG A 92 7.21 9.15 -4.07
CA ARG A 92 7.78 7.82 -3.90
C ARG A 92 7.73 7.48 -2.43
N VAL A 93 7.13 6.35 -2.13
CA VAL A 93 7.05 5.83 -0.77
C VAL A 93 7.53 4.40 -0.72
N GLN A 94 8.05 4.00 0.44
CA GLN A 94 8.50 2.65 0.70
C GLN A 94 7.99 2.22 2.07
N PRO A 95 7.10 1.21 2.15
CA PRO A 95 6.71 0.60 3.42
C PRO A 95 7.94 0.17 4.23
N THR A 96 7.90 0.40 5.53
CA THR A 96 8.97 0.00 6.46
C THR A 96 8.41 -0.51 7.78
N GLY A 97 9.31 -1.02 8.64
CA GLY A 97 8.97 -1.54 9.96
C GLY A 97 8.01 -2.73 9.91
N VAL A 98 7.20 -2.85 10.96
CA VAL A 98 6.21 -3.93 11.11
C VAL A 98 5.22 -3.95 9.95
N TYR A 99 4.89 -2.79 9.37
CA TYR A 99 3.99 -2.74 8.20
C TYR A 99 4.60 -3.44 6.98
N ALA A 100 5.88 -3.26 6.70
CA ALA A 100 6.56 -3.99 5.62
C ALA A 100 6.59 -5.50 5.86
N ALA A 101 6.81 -5.92 7.12
CA ALA A 101 6.76 -7.33 7.48
C ALA A 101 5.35 -7.92 7.34
N ASN A 102 4.32 -7.18 7.74
CA ASN A 102 2.92 -7.58 7.62
C ASN A 102 2.48 -7.75 6.17
N LEU A 103 2.85 -6.81 5.28
CA LEU A 103 2.57 -6.92 3.84
C LEU A 103 3.18 -8.18 3.19
N LEU A 104 4.22 -8.77 3.79
CA LEU A 104 4.87 -9.99 3.32
C LEU A 104 4.46 -11.25 4.10
N GLY A 105 3.47 -11.17 4.98
CA GLY A 105 3.04 -12.29 5.82
C GLY A 105 4.07 -12.72 6.88
N LEU A 106 5.07 -11.86 7.16
CA LEU A 106 6.10 -12.12 8.17
C LEU A 106 5.71 -11.62 9.56
N SER A 107 4.59 -10.90 9.67
CA SER A 107 4.00 -10.40 10.90
C SER A 107 2.48 -10.41 10.79
N GLU A 108 1.80 -10.84 11.82
CA GLU A 108 0.33 -10.79 11.92
C GLU A 108 -0.17 -9.44 12.46
N GLN A 109 0.74 -8.61 12.98
CA GLN A 109 0.39 -7.34 13.57
C GLN A 109 -0.03 -6.33 12.51
N VAL A 110 -1.29 -5.88 12.58
CA VAL A 110 -1.80 -4.72 11.85
C VAL A 110 -1.54 -3.47 12.70
N PRO A 111 -0.57 -2.61 12.36
CA PRO A 111 -0.19 -1.51 13.24
C PRO A 111 -1.18 -0.33 13.13
N ALA A 112 -1.58 0.23 14.27
CA ALA A 112 -2.35 1.49 14.30
C ALA A 112 -1.56 2.67 13.69
N LYS A 113 -0.22 2.60 13.73
CA LYS A 113 0.69 3.56 13.13
C LYS A 113 1.50 2.90 12.00
N VAL A 114 1.26 3.36 10.79
CA VAL A 114 1.94 2.90 9.58
C VAL A 114 3.02 3.90 9.22
N VAL A 115 4.24 3.41 9.04
CA VAL A 115 5.39 4.25 8.67
C VAL A 115 5.81 3.94 7.24
N LEU A 116 5.90 4.99 6.42
CA LEU A 116 6.41 4.92 5.06
C LEU A 116 7.64 5.83 4.95
N LEU A 117 8.71 5.31 4.36
CA LEU A 117 9.84 6.13 3.97
C LEU A 117 9.49 6.91 2.70
N THR A 118 10.01 8.12 2.55
CA THR A 118 9.82 8.93 1.35
C THR A 118 11.05 9.77 1.05
N ASP A 119 11.22 10.21 -0.20
CA ASP A 119 12.19 11.24 -0.61
C ASP A 119 11.60 12.66 -0.49
N GLY A 120 10.29 12.80 -0.28
CA GLY A 120 9.60 14.07 -0.04
C GLY A 120 9.59 14.53 1.43
N THR A 121 8.70 15.48 1.73
CA THR A 121 8.58 16.09 3.06
C THR A 121 8.02 15.11 4.09
N SER A 122 8.65 15.07 5.27
CA SER A 122 8.12 14.35 6.43
C SER A 122 6.81 14.96 6.90
N ARG A 123 5.79 14.13 7.09
CA ARG A 123 4.49 14.56 7.66
C ARG A 123 3.73 13.37 8.20
N SER A 124 2.76 13.62 9.08
CA SER A 124 1.82 12.61 9.55
C SER A 124 0.39 12.96 9.15
N VAL A 125 -0.38 11.96 8.76
CA VAL A 125 -1.80 12.08 8.44
C VAL A 125 -2.58 11.12 9.33
N ARG A 126 -3.54 11.63 10.09
CA ARG A 126 -4.50 10.81 10.83
C ARG A 126 -5.66 10.41 9.91
N ALA A 127 -6.14 9.18 10.04
CA ALA A 127 -7.31 8.67 9.33
C ALA A 127 -8.14 7.84 10.30
N GLY A 128 -9.11 8.48 10.98
CA GLY A 128 -9.82 7.86 12.10
C GLY A 128 -8.84 7.38 13.19
N PRO A 129 -8.85 6.08 13.58
CA PRO A 129 -7.96 5.52 14.58
C PRO A 129 -6.53 5.29 14.07
N MET A 130 -6.31 5.35 12.75
CA MET A 130 -5.01 5.07 12.13
C MET A 130 -4.17 6.34 11.96
N GLN A 131 -2.85 6.17 11.95
CA GLN A 131 -1.90 7.22 11.60
C GLN A 131 -0.93 6.74 10.50
N ILE A 132 -0.85 7.49 9.40
CA ILE A 132 0.16 7.31 8.35
C ILE A 132 1.28 8.34 8.57
N ALA A 133 2.48 7.87 8.87
CA ALA A 133 3.67 8.70 9.04
C ALA A 133 4.59 8.57 7.82
N LEU A 134 4.76 9.65 7.08
CA LEU A 134 5.76 9.79 6.03
C LEU A 134 7.05 10.29 6.67
N LYS A 135 8.12 9.51 6.59
CA LYS A 135 9.43 9.84 7.13
C LYS A 135 10.43 10.03 5.99
N ARG A 136 10.93 11.25 5.82
CA ARG A 136 12.00 11.53 4.85
C ARG A 136 13.22 10.67 5.15
N THR A 137 13.82 10.11 4.12
CA THR A 137 15.04 9.30 4.23
C THR A 137 16.05 9.62 3.13
N SER A 138 17.21 8.96 3.17
CA SER A 138 18.28 9.17 2.20
C SER A 138 17.96 8.51 0.85
N PRO A 139 18.53 9.02 -0.27
CA PRO A 139 18.39 8.40 -1.59
C PRO A 139 18.78 6.92 -1.60
N ARG A 140 19.79 6.55 -0.80
CA ARG A 140 20.22 5.15 -0.63
C ARG A 140 19.10 4.24 -0.12
N ASN A 141 18.32 4.68 0.86
CA ASN A 141 17.19 3.91 1.37
C ASN A 141 15.98 3.91 0.41
N MET A 142 15.86 4.95 -0.43
CA MET A 142 14.83 5.05 -1.47
C MET A 142 15.23 4.38 -2.79
N ALA A 143 16.44 3.85 -2.91
CA ALA A 143 16.95 3.29 -4.17
C ALA A 143 16.10 2.11 -4.66
N ALA A 144 15.56 1.31 -3.72
CA ALA A 144 14.67 0.18 -4.01
C ALA A 144 13.17 0.52 -3.88
N ALA A 145 12.80 1.80 -3.73
CA ALA A 145 11.40 2.19 -3.59
C ALA A 145 10.57 1.79 -4.82
N ASN A 146 9.34 1.35 -4.58
CA ASN A 146 8.42 0.76 -5.57
C ASN A 146 8.90 -0.57 -6.19
N ARG A 147 9.91 -1.23 -5.61
CA ARG A 147 10.34 -2.59 -6.01
C ARG A 147 10.02 -3.59 -4.90
N MET A 148 9.76 -4.84 -5.27
CA MET A 148 9.60 -5.91 -4.28
C MET A 148 10.87 -6.08 -3.42
N SER A 149 12.05 -5.91 -4.02
CA SER A 149 13.33 -5.87 -3.30
C SER A 149 13.33 -4.87 -2.15
N GLY A 150 12.76 -3.68 -2.36
CA GLY A 150 12.66 -2.66 -1.32
C GLY A 150 11.76 -3.11 -0.17
N LEU A 151 10.61 -3.71 -0.48
CA LEU A 151 9.70 -4.25 0.54
C LEU A 151 10.35 -5.37 1.36
N VAL A 152 11.00 -6.33 0.69
CA VAL A 152 11.71 -7.45 1.35
C VAL A 152 12.84 -6.91 2.22
N ILE A 153 13.67 -6.00 1.71
CA ILE A 153 14.77 -5.41 2.49
C ILE A 153 14.23 -4.72 3.75
N GLN A 154 13.17 -3.92 3.64
CA GLN A 154 12.61 -3.21 4.80
C GLN A 154 11.95 -4.15 5.80
N ALA A 155 11.27 -5.20 5.35
CA ALA A 155 10.68 -6.22 6.21
C ALA A 155 11.77 -6.98 6.99
N LEU A 156 12.82 -7.47 6.32
CA LEU A 156 13.95 -8.15 6.97
C LEU A 156 14.70 -7.19 7.91
N LYS A 157 14.81 -5.90 7.57
CA LYS A 157 15.39 -4.88 8.46
C LYS A 157 14.57 -4.74 9.74
N SER A 158 13.25 -4.78 9.64
CA SER A 158 12.35 -4.67 10.79
C SER A 158 12.42 -5.88 11.70
N LEU A 159 12.55 -7.08 11.14
CA LEU A 159 12.69 -8.31 11.93
C LEU A 159 14.07 -8.39 12.62
N GLY A 160 15.12 -7.95 11.91
CA GLY A 160 16.49 -8.10 12.35
C GLY A 160 17.03 -9.53 12.19
N PRO A 161 18.37 -9.69 12.19
CA PRO A 161 19.02 -10.95 11.81
C PRO A 161 18.61 -12.14 12.68
N LYS A 162 18.37 -11.91 13.98
CA LYS A 162 18.00 -12.95 14.96
C LYS A 162 16.64 -13.60 14.68
N HIS A 163 15.75 -12.91 13.96
CA HIS A 163 14.38 -13.37 13.74
C HIS A 163 14.14 -13.86 12.31
N ILE A 164 15.19 -14.01 11.50
CA ILE A 164 15.09 -14.52 10.13
C ILE A 164 15.33 -16.01 10.16
N THR A 165 14.23 -16.76 10.18
CA THR A 165 14.25 -18.22 10.27
C THR A 165 14.13 -18.87 8.88
N PRO A 166 14.58 -20.12 8.71
CA PRO A 166 14.37 -20.88 7.47
C PRO A 166 12.90 -20.94 7.04
N GLN A 167 11.98 -21.06 8.00
CA GLN A 167 10.53 -21.10 7.76
C GLN A 167 10.03 -19.78 7.16
N ARG A 168 10.49 -18.64 7.67
CA ARG A 168 10.14 -17.31 7.14
C ARG A 168 10.69 -17.11 5.73
N LEU A 169 11.91 -17.57 5.46
CA LEU A 169 12.48 -17.53 4.11
C LEU A 169 11.73 -18.47 3.14
N ALA A 170 11.31 -19.65 3.59
CA ALA A 170 10.49 -20.56 2.80
C ALA A 170 9.10 -19.97 2.50
N HIS A 171 8.49 -19.29 3.48
CA HIS A 171 7.24 -18.56 3.29
C HIS A 171 7.39 -17.50 2.19
N LEU A 172 8.41 -16.63 2.27
CA LEU A 172 8.69 -15.64 1.22
C LEU A 172 8.94 -16.27 -0.15
N ARG A 173 9.64 -17.41 -0.19
CA ARG A 173 9.88 -18.11 -1.46
C ARG A 173 8.57 -18.57 -2.11
N LYS A 174 7.62 -19.03 -1.30
CA LYS A 174 6.30 -19.49 -1.77
C LYS A 174 5.36 -18.33 -2.12
N SER A 175 5.39 -17.24 -1.37
CA SER A 175 4.47 -16.11 -1.56
C SER A 175 4.91 -15.12 -2.64
N LEU A 176 6.21 -15.01 -2.91
CA LEU A 176 6.74 -14.09 -3.92
C LEU A 176 6.74 -14.71 -5.33
N PRO A 177 6.21 -14.01 -6.36
CA PRO A 177 6.30 -14.45 -7.74
C PRO A 177 7.74 -14.70 -8.18
N ALA A 178 7.97 -15.73 -9.01
CA ALA A 178 9.31 -16.09 -9.49
C ALA A 178 10.04 -14.91 -10.17
N ALA A 179 9.32 -14.11 -10.96
CA ALA A 179 9.87 -12.92 -11.60
C ALA A 179 10.37 -11.87 -10.59
N GLU A 180 9.65 -11.65 -9.48
CA GLU A 180 10.09 -10.74 -8.41
C GLU A 180 11.24 -11.33 -7.60
N ARG A 181 11.26 -12.65 -7.40
CA ARG A 181 12.40 -13.34 -6.76
C ARG A 181 13.67 -13.20 -7.59
N ALA A 182 13.59 -13.33 -8.91
CA ALA A 182 14.75 -13.13 -9.80
C ALA A 182 15.32 -11.71 -9.69
N ARG A 183 14.47 -10.68 -9.54
CA ARG A 183 14.89 -9.28 -9.32
C ARG A 183 15.63 -9.06 -8.00
N LEU A 184 15.42 -9.91 -6.98
CA LEU A 184 16.18 -9.82 -5.73
C LEU A 184 17.69 -10.05 -5.97
N ALA A 185 18.08 -10.86 -6.96
CA ALA A 185 19.48 -11.09 -7.30
C ALA A 185 20.13 -9.86 -7.97
N THR A 186 19.38 -9.10 -8.76
CA THR A 186 19.90 -7.90 -9.42
C THR A 186 20.03 -6.73 -8.45
N ASP A 187 19.19 -6.68 -7.42
CA ASP A 187 19.14 -5.59 -6.43
C ASP A 187 20.00 -5.85 -5.16
N LEU A 188 20.89 -6.87 -5.16
CA LEU A 188 21.70 -7.24 -3.98
C LEU A 188 22.55 -6.08 -3.44
N ASN A 189 23.02 -5.19 -4.30
CA ASN A 189 23.81 -4.01 -3.93
C ASN A 189 23.01 -2.97 -3.12
N LEU A 190 21.68 -2.97 -3.27
CA LEU A 190 20.77 -2.07 -2.54
C LEU A 190 20.56 -2.51 -1.09
N ALA A 191 20.86 -3.77 -0.76
CA ALA A 191 20.68 -4.34 0.56
C ALA A 191 21.94 -4.18 1.44
N PRO A 192 21.78 -4.05 2.78
CA PRO A 192 22.87 -4.23 3.73
C PRO A 192 23.60 -5.56 3.53
N GLY A 193 24.92 -5.57 3.74
CA GLY A 193 25.77 -6.73 3.46
C GLY A 193 25.27 -8.05 4.07
N TRP A 194 24.78 -7.99 5.31
CA TRP A 194 24.28 -9.16 6.03
C TRP A 194 22.99 -9.78 5.43
N MET A 195 22.20 -9.02 4.66
CA MET A 195 20.99 -9.53 4.01
C MET A 195 21.26 -10.18 2.65
N ARG A 196 22.40 -9.86 2.02
CA ARG A 196 22.71 -10.33 0.66
C ARG A 196 22.66 -11.86 0.51
N PRO A 197 23.15 -12.66 1.47
CA PRO A 197 23.01 -14.13 1.40
C PRO A 197 21.55 -14.57 1.37
N MET A 198 20.67 -13.91 2.14
CA MET A 198 19.25 -14.25 2.24
C MET A 198 18.51 -13.90 0.95
N LEU A 199 18.75 -12.71 0.38
CA LEU A 199 18.17 -12.31 -0.90
C LEU A 199 18.62 -13.22 -2.04
N ARG A 200 19.91 -13.60 -2.06
CA ARG A 200 20.42 -14.58 -3.02
C ARG A 200 19.76 -15.94 -2.85
N ALA A 201 19.56 -16.38 -1.61
CA ALA A 201 18.87 -17.62 -1.32
C ALA A 201 17.41 -17.60 -1.79
N LEU A 202 16.70 -16.47 -1.68
CA LEU A 202 15.32 -16.31 -2.20
C LEU A 202 15.26 -16.26 -3.74
N ALA A 203 16.27 -15.67 -4.37
CA ALA A 203 16.34 -15.50 -5.82
C ALA A 203 16.65 -16.79 -6.58
N ARG A 204 17.42 -17.71 -5.99
CA ARG A 204 17.69 -19.02 -6.60
C ARG A 204 16.38 -19.79 -6.69
N ASP A 205 15.86 -20.07 -7.87
CA ASP A 205 14.81 -21.05 -8.01
C ASP A 205 15.29 -22.43 -7.54
N GLY A 206 14.33 -23.27 -7.14
CA GLY A 206 14.52 -24.71 -7.14
C GLY A 206 14.86 -25.15 -8.56
N LEU A 207 16.15 -25.10 -8.90
CA LEU A 207 16.79 -26.01 -9.84
C LEU A 207 16.70 -27.42 -9.23
N THR A 208 15.48 -27.90 -8.96
CA THR A 208 15.25 -29.33 -8.99
C THR A 208 15.45 -29.67 -10.46
N ARG A 209 16.61 -30.25 -10.74
CA ARG A 209 16.86 -30.99 -11.97
C ARG A 209 15.55 -31.70 -12.33
N GLN A 210 14.97 -31.39 -13.47
CA GLN A 210 14.29 -32.44 -14.19
C GLN A 210 15.42 -33.41 -14.59
N GLU A 211 15.74 -34.34 -13.69
CA GLU A 211 16.31 -35.60 -14.11
C GLU A 211 15.30 -36.17 -15.08
N ASN A 212 15.66 -36.08 -16.36
CA ASN A 212 14.91 -36.66 -17.46
C ASN A 212 15.12 -38.18 -17.32
N PRO A 213 14.17 -38.99 -16.81
CA PRO A 213 14.33 -40.42 -16.92
C PRO A 213 13.88 -40.79 -18.33
N THR A 214 14.62 -41.71 -18.94
CA THR A 214 14.21 -42.46 -20.13
C THR A 214 14.49 -41.80 -21.48
N ARG A 215 15.64 -42.17 -22.04
CA ARG A 215 15.66 -42.87 -23.35
C ARG A 215 16.89 -43.77 -23.44
N LYS A 216 16.78 -44.96 -22.83
CA LYS A 216 17.31 -46.17 -23.46
C LYS A 216 16.22 -46.70 -24.41
N ALA A 217 16.69 -47.34 -25.49
CA ALA A 217 16.00 -48.20 -26.47
C ALA A 217 15.74 -47.60 -27.87
N LYS A 218 16.31 -48.34 -28.86
CA LYS A 218 16.25 -48.24 -30.33
C LYS A 218 17.28 -47.27 -30.91
N ARG A 219 18.37 -47.71 -31.54
CA ARG A 219 18.59 -48.87 -32.43
C ARG A 219 20.01 -49.39 -32.31
#